data_AF-A0A958DRK3-F1
#
_entry.id   AF-A0A958DRK3-F1
#
_cell.length_a   1.000
_cell.length_b   1.000
_cell.length_c   1.000
_cell.angle_alpha   90.00
_cell.angle_beta   90.00
_cell.angle_gamma   90.00
#
_symmetry.space_group_name_H-M   'P 1'
#
loop_
_entity.id
_entity.type
_entity.pdbx_description
1 polymer ?
#
loop_
_entity_poly.entity_id
_entity_poly.type
_entity_poly.pdbx_seq_one_letter_code
_entity_poly.pdbx_strand_id
1 'polypeptide(L)' 'MKNKYILIALVVFQLAIVGGMLLMAMLPLLTGQPVQLEVTLRDPRDLFRGNYVYLFYDINRLPLDSLENDLPKEGNLN' A
#
# COMPACT_ATOMS: atom_id res chain seq x y z
N MET A 1 -29.64 40.15 -2.77
CA MET A 1 -30.09 38.78 -2.38
C MET A 1 -29.31 37.65 -3.07
N LYS A 2 -28.93 37.77 -4.36
CA LYS A 2 -28.13 36.75 -5.10
C LYS A 2 -26.81 36.37 -4.41
N ASN A 3 -26.08 37.34 -3.85
CA ASN A 3 -24.75 37.12 -3.28
C ASN A 3 -24.77 36.23 -2.01
N LYS A 4 -25.88 36.21 -1.27
CA LYS A 4 -26.05 35.33 -0.11
C LYS A 4 -26.06 33.85 -0.52
N TYR A 5 -26.72 33.52 -1.62
CA TYR A 5 -26.77 32.16 -2.14
C TYR A 5 -25.39 31.69 -2.64
N ILE A 6 -24.61 32.60 -3.24
CA ILE A 6 -23.23 32.31 -3.66
C ILE A 6 -22.35 31.99 -2.45
N LEU A 7 -22.46 32.76 -1.36
CA LEU A 7 -21.72 32.49 -0.13
C LEU A 7 -22.11 31.15 0.50
N ILE A 8 -23.40 30.83 0.55
CA ILE A 8 -23.88 29.54 1.06
C ILE A 8 -23.35 28.40 0.18
N ALA A 9 -23.41 28.54 -1.15
CA ALA A 9 -22.90 27.53 -2.07
C ALA A 9 -21.39 27.29 -1.88
N LEU A 10 -20.60 28.33 -1.67
CA LEU A 10 -19.16 28.22 -1.38
C LEU A 10 -18.89 27.47 -0.07
N VAL A 11 -19.65 27.77 0.99
CA VAL A 11 -19.51 27.07 2.28
C VAL A 11 -19.88 25.60 2.14
N VAL A 12 -20.98 25.29 1.46
CA VAL A 12 -21.41 23.91 1.22
C VAL A 12 -20.39 23.16 0.37
N PHE A 13 -19.85 23.80 -0.67
CA PHE A 13 -18.81 23.22 -1.50
C PHE A 13 -17.54 22.89 -0.70
N GLN A 14 -17.11 23.81 0.16
CA GLN A 14 -15.96 23.58 1.04
C GLN A 14 -16.22 22.39 1.99
N LEU A 15 -17.40 22.33 2.60
CA LEU A 15 -17.78 21.21 3.48
C LEU A 15 -17.88 19.90 2.71
N ALA A 16 -18.35 19.92 1.46
CA ALA A 16 -18.44 18.73 0.62
C ALA A 16 -17.05 18.19 0.26
N ILE A 17 -16.06 19.06 0.01
CA ILE A 17 -14.67 18.64 -0.22
C ILE A 17 -14.12 17.94 1.03
N VAL A 18 -14.20 18.60 2.19
CA VAL A 18 -13.67 18.04 3.45
C VAL A 18 -14.42 16.74 3.82
N GLY A 19 -15.74 16.73 3.68
CA GLY A 19 -16.57 15.54 3.90
C GLY A 19 -16.22 14.41 2.94
N GLY A 20 -15.97 14.72 1.66
CA GLY A 20 -15.54 13.74 0.66
C GLY A 20 -14.19 13.11 1.01
N MET A 21 -13.22 13.91 1.47
CA MET A 21 -11.93 13.40 1.94
C MET A 21 -12.09 12.46 3.12
N LEU A 22 -12.94 12.82 4.09
CA LEU A 22 -13.22 11.98 5.26
C LEU A 22 -13.87 10.65 4.83
N LEU A 23 -14.87 10.71 3.94
CA LEU A 23 -15.53 9.51 3.42
C LEU A 23 -14.54 8.60 2.68
N MET A 24 -13.66 9.15 1.84
CA MET A 24 -12.61 8.36 1.16
C MET A 24 -11.68 7.67 2.14
N ALA A 25 -11.35 8.30 3.27
CA ALA A 25 -10.53 7.68 4.32
C ALA A 25 -11.31 6.61 5.11
N MET A 26 -12.61 6.80 5.33
CA MET A 26 -13.45 5.88 6.07
C MET A 26 -13.86 4.64 5.26
N LEU A 27 -14.05 4.77 3.95
CA LEU A 27 -14.50 3.66 3.09
C LEU A 27 -13.60 2.42 3.22
N PRO A 28 -12.26 2.50 3.11
CA PRO A 28 -11.38 1.36 3.31
C PRO A 28 -11.47 0.74 4.71
N LEU A 29 -11.79 1.52 5.75
CA LEU A 29 -11.93 0.99 7.10
C LEU A 29 -13.23 0.20 7.28
N LEU A 30 -14.30 0.59 6.57
CA LEU A 30 -15.62 -0.01 6.65
C LEU A 30 -15.78 -1.21 5.70
N THR A 31 -15.27 -1.10 4.48
CA THR A 31 -15.44 -2.10 3.42
C THR A 31 -14.16 -2.86 3.09
N GLY A 32 -13.04 -2.50 3.71
CA GLY A 32 -11.76 -3.16 3.47
C GLY A 32 -11.76 -4.59 3.98
N GLN A 33 -10.92 -5.41 3.37
CA GLN A 33 -10.64 -6.76 3.85
C GLN A 33 -9.34 -6.76 4.66
N PRO A 34 -9.31 -7.48 5.79
CA PRO A 34 -8.09 -7.59 6.58
C PRO A 34 -7.05 -8.40 5.78
N VAL A 35 -5.89 -7.79 5.51
CA VAL A 35 -4.73 -8.47 4.92
C VAL A 35 -3.75 -8.75 6.04
N GLN A 36 -3.53 -10.04 6.34
CA GLN A 36 -2.50 -10.45 7.31
C GLN A 36 -1.19 -10.65 6.55
N LEU A 37 -0.16 -9.91 6.97
CA LEU A 37 1.20 -10.04 6.43
C LEU A 37 1.99 -10.96 7.36
N GLU A 38 2.17 -12.21 6.94
CA GLU A 38 3.01 -13.15 7.68
C GLU A 38 4.47 -12.68 7.63
N VAL A 39 5.04 -12.41 8.80
CA VAL A 39 6.46 -12.08 8.94
C VAL A 39 7.25 -13.37 9.13
N THR A 40 8.17 -13.65 8.21
CA THR A 40 9.13 -14.73 8.44
C THR A 40 10.31 -14.19 9.24
N LEU A 41 10.45 -14.66 10.48
CA LEU A 41 11.57 -14.27 11.35
C LEU A 41 12.87 -14.86 10.80
N ARG A 42 13.72 -14.02 10.21
CA ARG A 42 15.09 -14.42 9.86
C ARG A 42 16.01 -14.04 11.02
N ASP A 43 16.67 -15.06 11.57
CA ASP A 43 17.64 -14.95 12.65
C ASP A 43 18.70 -13.87 12.34
N PRO A 44 18.87 -12.84 13.20
CA PRO A 44 19.90 -11.83 13.06
C PRO A 44 21.26 -12.46 13.38
N ARG A 45 21.82 -13.20 12.42
CA ARG A 45 23.15 -13.85 12.55
C ARG A 45 24.31 -12.86 12.71
N ASP A 46 24.02 -11.57 12.79
CA ASP A 46 25.01 -10.52 12.96
C ASP A 46 24.45 -9.38 13.83
N LEU A 47 24.78 -9.42 15.12
CA LEU A 47 24.43 -8.40 16.11
C LEU A 47 25.30 -7.12 15.99
N PHE A 48 26.29 -7.10 15.09
CA PHE A 48 27.34 -6.07 15.05
C PHE A 48 27.43 -5.30 13.72
N ARG A 49 26.60 -5.63 12.73
CA ARG A 49 26.53 -4.92 11.43
C ARG A 49 25.56 -3.73 11.37
N GLY A 50 24.96 -3.34 12.50
CA GLY A 50 23.87 -2.37 12.56
C GLY A 50 22.51 -3.07 12.51
N ASN A 51 21.62 -2.68 13.43
CA ASN A 51 20.35 -3.36 13.69
C ASN A 51 19.30 -3.08 12.60
N TYR A 52 19.44 -3.72 11.43
CA TYR A 52 18.40 -3.73 10.42
C TYR A 52 17.69 -5.08 10.46
N VAL A 53 16.48 -5.11 11.01
CA VAL A 53 15.59 -6.26 10.89
C VAL A 53 15.14 -6.33 9.43
N TYR A 54 15.55 -7.36 8.70
CA TYR A 54 15.08 -7.57 7.34
C TYR A 54 13.68 -8.17 7.39
N LEU A 55 12.68 -7.38 7.01
CA LEU A 55 11.28 -7.79 6.98
C LEU A 55 11.00 -8.57 5.70
N PHE A 56 11.04 -9.89 5.79
CA PHE A 56 10.68 -10.78 4.70
C PHE A 56 9.16 -10.99 4.69
N TYR A 57 8.50 -10.35 3.72
CA TYR A 57 7.10 -10.57 3.38
C TYR A 57 6.99 -11.31 2.04
N ASP A 58 5.95 -12.12 1.87
CA ASP A 58 5.72 -12.82 0.61
C ASP A 58 5.43 -11.87 -0.56
N ILE A 59 4.82 -10.72 -0.29
CA ILE A 59 4.60 -9.67 -1.30
C ILE A 59 5.91 -9.10 -1.86
N ASN A 60 7.05 -9.27 -1.17
CA ASN A 60 8.35 -8.83 -1.65
C ASN A 60 9.03 -9.89 -2.54
N ARG A 61 8.43 -11.06 -2.73
CA ARG A 61 8.97 -12.13 -3.57
C ARG A 61 8.28 -12.12 -4.92
N LEU A 62 9.07 -12.08 -5.98
CA LEU A 62 8.60 -12.29 -7.34
C LEU A 62 8.70 -13.78 -7.68
N PRO A 63 7.60 -14.46 -8.03
CA PRO A 63 7.63 -15.84 -8.52
C PRO A 63 8.20 -15.86 -9.94
N LEU A 64 9.53 -15.95 -10.03
CA LEU A 64 10.30 -15.95 -11.28
C LEU A 64 9.80 -16.99 -12.30
N ASP A 65 9.36 -18.17 -11.83
CA ASP A 65 8.81 -19.24 -12.67
C ASP A 65 7.50 -18.88 -13.41
N SER A 66 6.80 -17.84 -12.95
CA SER A 66 5.55 -17.36 -13.57
C SER A 66 5.75 -16.13 -14.46
N LEU A 67 6.99 -15.64 -14.58
CA LEU A 67 7.30 -14.49 -15.42
C LEU A 67 7.54 -14.94 -16.87
N GLU A 68 6.77 -14.38 -17.79
CA GLU A 68 6.78 -14.74 -19.21
C GLU A 68 8.11 -14.42 -19.93
N ASN A 69 8.94 -13.54 -19.36
CA ASN A 69 10.23 -13.12 -19.92
C ASN A 69 11.36 -13.17 -18.89
N ASP A 70 11.45 -14.26 -18.13
CA ASP A 70 12.56 -14.46 -17.17
C ASP A 70 13.88 -14.78 -17.89
N LEU A 71 15.00 -14.52 -17.19
CA LEU A 71 16.34 -14.85 -17.70
C LEU A 71 16.46 -16.37 -17.93
N PRO A 72 17.17 -16.81 -18.97
CA PRO A 72 17.40 -18.23 -19.19
C PRO A 72 18.11 -18.84 -17.98
N LYS A 73 17.49 -19.85 -17.36
CA LYS A 73 18.06 -20.58 -16.23
C LYS A 73 19.42 -21.13 -16.64
N GLU A 74 20.48 -20.83 -15.86
CA GLU A 74 21.90 -21.14 -16.14
C GLU A 74 22.24 -22.66 -16.22
N GLY A 75 21.27 -23.53 -16.48
CA GLY A 75 21.44 -24.98 -16.70
C GLY A 75 21.20 -25.45 -18.14
N ASN A 76 20.94 -24.56 -19.10
CA ASN A 76 20.83 -24.89 -20.52
C ASN A 76 21.84 -24.11 -21.35
N LEU A 77 23.11 -24.38 -21.11
CA LEU A 77 24.21 -24.05 -22.02
C LEU A 77 24.70 -25.38 -22.61
N ASN A 78 24.01 -25.84 -23.65
CA ASN A 78 24.52 -26.89 -24.54
C ASN A 78 25.37 -26.25 -25.64
#